data_AF-A0A7J2XWZ0-F1
#
_entry.id   AF-A0A7J2XWZ0-F1
#
_cell.length_a   1.000
_cell.length_b   1.000
_cell.length_c   1.000
_cell.angle_alpha   90.00
_cell.angle_beta   90.00
_cell.angle_gamma   90.00
#
_symmetry.space_group_name_H-M   'P 1'
#
loop_
_entity.id
_entity.type
_entity.pdbx_description
1 polymer ?
#
loop_
_entity_poly.entity_id
_entity_poly.type
_entity_poly.pdbx_seq_one_letter_code
_entity_poly.pdbx_strand_id
1 'polypeptide(L)'
;MSAVTITLPSKLIENVRRMAENEGKSLEEYIAEVLLRQLDMDPEADVELHLELCEKYLREAEDLLARKDYVQASEKAWGAASQILKALAAREGRELRSHAELWEGIVGVRR
;
A
#
# COMPACT_ATOMS: atom_id res chain seq x y z
N MET A 1 7.29 5.03 -10.36
CA MET A 1 5.99 4.57 -10.91
C MET A 1 5.74 4.97 -12.36
N SER A 2 5.42 3.98 -13.18
CA SER A 2 4.77 4.15 -14.49
C SER A 2 3.33 3.62 -14.40
N ALA A 3 2.43 4.10 -15.27
CA ALA A 3 1.02 3.71 -15.24
C ALA A 3 0.64 2.88 -16.47
N VAL A 4 -0.06 1.77 -16.25
CA VAL A 4 -0.66 0.92 -17.29
C VAL A 4 -2.15 0.81 -17.02
N THR A 5 -2.99 1.03 -18.03
CA THR A 5 -4.44 0.80 -17.94
C THR A 5 -4.79 -0.54 -18.54
N ILE A 6 -5.46 -1.39 -17.75
CA ILE A 6 -5.97 -2.70 -18.19
C ILE A 6 -7.50 -2.69 -18.18
N THR A 7 -8.12 -3.36 -19.15
CA THR A 7 -9.58 -3.58 -19.16
C THR A 7 -9.87 -5.01 -18.74
N LEU A 8 -10.69 -5.18 -17.72
CA LEU A 8 -11.06 -6.47 -17.14
C LEU A 8 -12.59 -6.62 -17.11
N PRO A 9 -13.13 -7.85 -17.13
CA PRO A 9 -14.56 -8.08 -16.91
C PRO A 9 -15.02 -7.49 -15.57
N SER A 10 -16.20 -6.86 -15.52
CA SER A 10 -16.71 -6.17 -14.32
C SER A 10 -16.75 -7.09 -13.09
N LYS A 11 -17.14 -8.36 -13.29
CA LYS A 11 -17.16 -9.37 -12.23
C LYS A 11 -15.78 -9.64 -11.63
N LEU A 12 -14.72 -9.54 -12.43
CA LEU A 12 -13.35 -9.68 -11.94
C LEU A 12 -12.95 -8.45 -11.12
N ILE A 13 -13.23 -7.24 -11.61
CA ILE A 13 -12.93 -6.00 -10.90
C ILE A 13 -13.60 -5.97 -9.52
N GLU A 14 -14.87 -6.35 -9.44
CA GLU A 14 -15.62 -6.42 -8.18
C GLU A 14 -15.01 -7.42 -7.20
N ASN A 15 -14.63 -8.61 -7.68
CA ASN A 15 -13.97 -9.60 -6.86
C ASN A 15 -12.62 -9.10 -6.31
N VAL A 16 -11.80 -8.46 -7.14
CA VAL A 16 -10.49 -7.92 -6.72
C VAL A 16 -10.68 -6.80 -5.70
N ARG A 17 -11.65 -5.89 -5.90
CA ARG A 17 -11.98 -4.85 -4.91
C ARG A 17 -12.36 -5.45 -3.57
N ARG A 18 -13.25 -6.43 -3.55
CA ARG A 18 -13.67 -7.12 -2.32
C ARG A 18 -12.50 -7.79 -1.61
N MET A 19 -11.57 -8.39 -2.35
CA MET A 19 -10.38 -9.00 -1.75
C MET A 19 -9.44 -7.95 -1.14
N ALA A 20 -9.22 -6.83 -1.84
CA ALA A 20 -8.44 -5.71 -1.31
C ALA A 20 -9.05 -5.13 -0.03
N GLU A 21 -10.37 -4.91 -0.02
CA GLU A 21 -11.12 -4.40 1.13
C GLU A 21 -11.04 -5.35 2.34
N ASN A 22 -11.14 -6.67 2.12
CA ASN A 22 -11.00 -7.66 3.19
C ASN A 22 -9.61 -7.64 3.84
N GLU A 23 -8.59 -7.21 3.12
CA GLU A 23 -7.22 -7.04 3.62
C GLU A 23 -6.93 -5.60 4.09
N GLY A 24 -7.90 -4.69 4.01
CA GLY A 24 -7.71 -3.28 4.36
C GLY A 24 -6.73 -2.54 3.43
N LYS A 25 -6.55 -3.05 2.21
CA LYS A 25 -5.58 -2.54 1.23
C LYS A 25 -6.28 -1.73 0.15
N SER A 26 -5.53 -0.81 -0.46
CA SER A 26 -6.01 -0.18 -1.68
C SER A 26 -6.03 -1.19 -2.84
N LEU A 27 -6.86 -0.95 -3.85
CA LEU A 27 -6.91 -1.82 -5.04
C LEU A 27 -5.54 -1.92 -5.74
N GLU A 28 -4.81 -0.80 -5.79
CA GLU A 28 -3.49 -0.73 -6.40
C GLU A 28 -2.45 -1.54 -5.62
N GLU A 29 -2.41 -1.35 -4.30
CA GLU A 29 -1.53 -2.09 -3.39
C GLU A 29 -1.79 -3.59 -3.49
N TYR A 30 -3.05 -4.01 -3.41
CA TYR A 30 -3.44 -5.41 -3.50
C TYR A 30 -2.99 -6.04 -4.83
N ILE A 31 -3.24 -5.35 -5.96
CA ILE A 31 -2.84 -5.86 -7.27
C ILE A 31 -1.31 -5.96 -7.37
N ALA A 32 -0.58 -4.94 -6.91
CA ALA A 32 0.87 -4.94 -6.96
C ALA A 32 1.48 -6.08 -6.13
N GLU A 33 1.03 -6.27 -4.90
CA GLU A 33 1.48 -7.38 -4.03
C GLU A 33 1.10 -8.76 -4.61
N VAL A 34 -0.04 -8.89 -5.29
CA VAL A 34 -0.38 -10.12 -6.01
C VAL A 34 0.60 -10.36 -7.16
N LEU A 35 0.92 -9.33 -7.95
CA LEU A 35 1.84 -9.44 -9.07
C LEU A 35 3.27 -9.79 -8.62
N LEU A 36 3.80 -9.13 -7.59
CA LEU A 36 5.11 -9.45 -7.02
C LEU A 36 5.20 -10.93 -6.64
N ARG A 37 4.20 -11.43 -5.91
CA ARG A 37 4.12 -12.84 -5.50
C ARG A 37 3.98 -13.82 -6.67
N GLN A 38 3.21 -13.47 -7.70
CA GLN A 38 3.01 -14.34 -8.86
C GLN A 38 4.22 -14.39 -9.80
N LEU A 39 5.01 -13.32 -9.83
CA LEU A 39 6.19 -13.20 -10.69
C LEU A 39 7.50 -13.64 -9.99
N ASP A 40 7.44 -14.04 -8.72
CA ASP A 40 8.60 -14.44 -7.90
C ASP A 40 9.72 -13.39 -7.94
N MET A 41 9.33 -12.12 -7.78
CA MET A 41 10.28 -11.00 -7.77
C MET A 41 11.13 -11.02 -6.50
N ASP A 42 12.31 -10.41 -6.58
CA ASP A 42 13.21 -10.33 -5.43
C ASP A 42 12.62 -9.47 -4.29
N PRO A 43 13.06 -9.68 -3.03
CA PRO A 43 12.56 -8.93 -1.88
C PRO A 43 12.83 -7.41 -1.94
N GLU A 44 13.76 -6.93 -2.77
CA GLU A 44 14.01 -5.50 -2.94
C GLU A 44 12.82 -4.85 -3.68
N ALA A 45 12.14 -5.61 -4.55
CA ALA A 45 10.93 -5.14 -5.22
C ALA A 45 9.76 -4.86 -4.26
N ASP A 46 9.64 -5.61 -3.16
CA ASP A 46 8.65 -5.32 -2.11
C ASP A 46 8.98 -3.99 -1.41
N VAL A 47 10.27 -3.75 -1.12
CA VAL A 47 10.74 -2.48 -0.53
C VAL A 47 10.45 -1.31 -1.48
N GLU A 48 10.82 -1.46 -2.75
CA GLU A 48 10.59 -0.44 -3.79
C GLU A 48 9.10 -0.13 -3.93
N LEU A 49 8.24 -1.15 -4.05
CA LEU A 49 6.80 -0.98 -4.15
C LEU A 49 6.24 -0.13 -3.00
N HIS A 50 6.56 -0.50 -1.76
CA HIS A 50 6.06 0.20 -0.58
C HIS A 50 6.59 1.63 -0.49
N LEU A 51 7.86 1.88 -0.85
CA LEU A 51 8.40 3.24 -0.92
C LEU A 51 7.68 4.09 -1.97
N GLU A 52 7.48 3.57 -3.18
CA GLU A 52 6.80 4.30 -4.25
C GLU A 52 5.33 4.60 -3.88
N LEU A 53 4.63 3.65 -3.25
CA LEU A 53 3.26 3.86 -2.77
C LEU A 53 3.21 4.88 -1.63
N CYS A 54 4.19 4.87 -0.72
CA CYS A 54 4.31 5.88 0.33
C CYS A 54 4.44 7.29 -0.26
N GLU A 55 5.37 7.48 -1.20
CA GLU A 55 5.57 8.78 -1.86
C GLU A 55 4.35 9.23 -2.66
N LYS A 56 3.66 8.29 -3.31
CA LYS A 56 2.42 8.58 -4.04
C LYS A 56 1.32 9.05 -3.09
N TYR A 57 1.05 8.30 -2.03
CA TYR A 57 -0.01 8.63 -1.08
C TYR A 57 0.27 9.91 -0.29
N LEU A 58 1.54 10.21 -0.01
CA LEU A 58 1.92 11.47 0.61
C LEU A 58 1.58 12.66 -0.29
N ARG A 59 1.94 12.59 -1.59
CA ARG A 59 1.58 13.63 -2.58
C ARG A 59 0.07 13.79 -2.72
N GLU A 60 -0.67 12.69 -2.79
CA GLU A 60 -2.14 12.73 -2.85
C GLU A 60 -2.75 13.34 -1.58
N ALA A 61 -2.18 13.05 -0.40
CA ALA A 61 -2.61 13.66 0.86
C ALA A 61 -2.38 15.18 0.86
N GLU A 62 -1.22 15.64 0.40
CA GLU A 62 -0.89 17.08 0.28
C GLU A 62 -1.85 17.80 -0.67
N ASP A 63 -2.16 17.21 -1.82
CA ASP A 63 -3.12 17.75 -2.78
C ASP A 63 -4.54 17.85 -2.19
N LEU A 64 -4.97 16.85 -1.42
CA LEU A 64 -6.27 16.85 -0.74
C LEU A 64 -6.32 17.87 0.41
N LEU A 65 -5.23 18.01 1.16
CA LEU A 65 -5.08 19.05 2.18
C LEU A 65 -5.20 20.45 1.57
N ALA A 66 -4.54 20.71 0.43
CA ALA A 66 -4.64 21.98 -0.28
C ALA A 66 -6.06 22.30 -0.72
N ARG A 67 -6.86 21.26 -1.05
CA ARG A 67 -8.28 21.35 -1.39
C ARG A 67 -9.22 21.40 -0.18
N LYS A 68 -8.67 21.33 1.04
CA LYS A 68 -9.40 21.28 2.32
C LYS A 68 -10.31 20.04 2.46
N ASP A 69 -10.00 18.97 1.73
CA ASP A 69 -10.66 17.68 1.89
C ASP A 69 -9.93 16.87 2.98
N TYR A 70 -10.18 17.25 4.23
CA TYR A 70 -9.45 16.72 5.37
C TYR A 70 -9.69 15.23 5.62
N VAL A 71 -10.90 14.73 5.29
CA VAL A 71 -11.25 13.32 5.47
C VAL A 71 -10.38 12.48 4.54
N GLN A 72 -10.43 12.74 3.24
CA GLN A 72 -9.63 11.97 2.29
C GLN A 72 -8.12 12.19 2.46
N ALA A 73 -7.71 13.40 2.84
CA ALA A 73 -6.31 13.68 3.16
C ALA A 73 -5.80 12.78 4.30
N SER A 74 -6.61 12.61 5.36
CA SER A 74 -6.24 11.79 6.50
C SER A 74 -6.13 10.30 6.13
N GLU A 75 -7.02 9.80 5.27
CA GLU A 75 -6.94 8.43 4.75
C GLU A 75 -5.66 8.21 3.93
N LYS A 76 -5.29 9.17 3.07
CA LYS A 76 -4.05 9.08 2.28
C LYS A 76 -2.80 9.19 3.13
N ALA A 77 -2.81 10.05 4.14
CA ALA A 77 -1.70 10.14 5.10
C ALA A 77 -1.53 8.83 5.89
N TRP A 78 -2.63 8.20 6.33
CA TRP A 78 -2.59 6.88 6.95
C TRP A 78 -2.03 5.82 6.00
N GLY A 79 -2.48 5.82 4.74
CA GLY A 79 -1.94 4.98 3.68
C GLY A 79 -0.43 5.12 3.55
N ALA A 80 0.08 6.35 3.43
CA ALA A 80 1.52 6.61 3.34
C ALA A 80 2.30 6.08 4.56
N ALA A 81 1.80 6.33 5.77
CA ALA A 81 2.42 5.84 7.01
C ALA A 81 2.44 4.31 7.10
N SER A 82 1.38 3.64 6.65
CA SER A 82 1.33 2.18 6.55
C SER A 82 2.39 1.65 5.58
N GLN A 83 2.52 2.27 4.41
CA GLN A 83 3.48 1.84 3.38
C GLN A 83 4.93 1.95 3.85
N ILE A 84 5.34 3.04 4.52
CA ILE A 84 6.72 3.14 5.01
C ILE A 84 7.06 2.09 6.07
N LEU A 85 6.09 1.68 6.90
CA LEU A 85 6.28 0.59 7.86
C LEU A 85 6.41 -0.77 7.15
N LYS A 86 5.64 -0.99 6.08
CA LYS A 86 5.76 -2.18 5.25
C LYS A 86 7.10 -2.23 4.50
N ALA A 87 7.59 -1.12 3.97
CA ALA A 87 8.92 -1.04 3.37
C ALA A 87 10.02 -1.41 4.37
N LEU A 88 9.90 -0.93 5.61
CA LEU A 88 10.84 -1.27 6.68
C LEU A 88 10.79 -2.77 7.01
N ALA A 89 9.60 -3.34 7.15
CA ALA A 89 9.42 -4.76 7.42
C ALA A 89 9.97 -5.62 6.26
N ALA A 90 9.68 -5.26 5.02
CA ALA A 90 10.17 -5.96 3.83
C ALA A 90 11.70 -5.98 3.80
N ARG A 91 12.34 -4.86 4.15
CA ARG A 91 13.81 -4.77 4.29
C ARG A 91 14.38 -5.69 5.37
N GLU A 92 13.58 -6.02 6.39
CA GLU A 92 13.92 -7.01 7.43
C GLU A 92 13.54 -8.45 7.05
N GLY A 93 13.04 -8.69 5.84
CA GLY A 93 12.54 -9.99 5.41
C GLY A 93 11.22 -10.39 6.08
N ARG A 94 10.43 -9.41 6.52
CA ARG A 94 9.14 -9.58 7.20
C ARG A 94 8.02 -8.94 6.38
N GLU A 95 6.80 -9.42 6.56
CA GLU A 95 5.62 -8.85 5.93
C GLU A 95 4.62 -8.40 6.99
N LEU A 96 4.02 -7.21 6.82
CA LEU A 96 2.94 -6.71 7.67
C LEU A 96 1.64 -6.75 6.88
N ARG A 97 0.68 -7.55 7.32
CA ARG A 97 -0.57 -7.84 6.60
C ARG A 97 -1.80 -7.22 7.25
N SER A 98 -1.69 -6.73 8.49
CA SER A 98 -2.82 -6.20 9.25
C SER A 98 -2.50 -4.91 9.99
N HIS A 99 -3.55 -4.15 10.33
CA HIS A 99 -3.43 -2.96 11.18
C HIS A 99 -2.81 -3.27 12.55
N ALA A 100 -3.03 -4.47 13.10
CA ALA A 100 -2.43 -4.90 14.35
C ALA A 100 -0.90 -5.09 14.22
N GLU A 101 -0.45 -5.71 13.13
CA GLU A 101 0.98 -5.90 12.84
C GLU A 101 1.71 -4.58 12.55
N LEU A 102 1.03 -3.60 11.94
CA LEU A 102 1.58 -2.25 11.78
C LEU A 102 1.90 -1.61 13.15
N TRP A 103 1.03 -1.82 14.14
CA TRP A 103 1.25 -1.34 15.51
C TRP A 103 2.47 -2.00 16.16
N GLU A 104 2.63 -3.32 15.99
CA GLU A 104 3.83 -4.04 16.47
C GLU A 104 5.11 -3.58 15.76
N GLY A 105 5.01 -3.29 14.46
CA GLY A 105 6.10 -2.69 13.67
C GLY A 105 6.59 -1.38 14.30
N ILE A 106 5.68 -0.47 14.64
CA ILE A 106 6.00 0.82 15.29
C ILE A 106 6.73 0.62 16.63
N VAL A 107 6.32 -0.38 17.43
CA VAL A 107 6.98 -0.70 18.70
C VAL A 107 8.41 -1.22 18.46
N GLY A 108 8.64 -1.94 17.37
CA GLY A 108 9.96 -2.43 16.97
C GLY A 108 10.93 -1.32 16.56
N VAL A 109 10.48 -0.26 15.88
CA VAL A 109 11.33 0.85 15.42
C VAL A 109 11.96 1.66 16.56
N ARG A 110 11.41 1.59 17.78
CA ARG A 110 11.87 2.36 18.94
C ARG A 110 13.09 1.76 19.68
N ARG A 111 13.72 0.70 19.17
CA ARG A 111 14.85 0.03 19.83
C ARG A 111 16.16 0.19 19.09
#